data_AF-A0A9X1LIG5-F1
#
_entry.id   AF-A0A9X1LIG5-F1
#
_cell.length_a   1.000
_cell.length_b   1.000
_cell.length_c   1.000
_cell.angle_alpha   90.00
_cell.angle_beta   90.00
_cell.angle_gamma   90.00
#
_symmetry.space_group_name_H-M   'P 1'
#
loop_
_entity.id
_entity.type
_entity.pdbx_description
1 polymer ?
#
loop_
_entity_poly.entity_id
_entity_poly.type
_entity_poly.pdbx_seq_one_letter_code
_entity_poly.pdbx_strand_id
1 'polypeptide(L)'
;MKFLRSHFALSKGQQNGIFVLVLLIIGFQIFLFLNFPSEAQPMIDQSRIDKFQKKLDSLNQNSIKRKDTIYPFNPNYISDFKGYQLGMSIEEIDRLLAYRASGKWMNSAEDFQKITGISDSLLLKISPSFRFPEWTQKLNSVKIQSTTSAPAEINILDLNSVNAEDLKVVNGIGEVLSQRIIKYRNSIGGFLSLIQLKDVYGLTPEVVERIDQKFDLLSRPDVTIKNLNLINEEELAEIPYFNSKIAKEIITYRKLHEGISSFEELAKINAFPYDKIDRIKLYLAIE
;
A
#
# COMPACT_ATOMS: atom_id res chain seq x y z
N MET A 1 57.49 -41.97 38.33
CA MET A 1 56.95 -41.44 37.06
C MET A 1 56.63 -42.62 36.15
N LYS A 2 55.36 -42.90 35.88
CA LYS A 2 54.94 -43.92 34.90
C LYS A 2 54.68 -43.19 33.58
N PHE A 3 55.52 -43.45 32.58
CA PHE A 3 55.37 -42.90 31.23
C PHE A 3 54.04 -43.39 30.63
N LEU A 4 53.17 -42.44 30.27
CA LEU A 4 51.97 -42.69 29.47
C LEU A 4 52.42 -43.26 28.12
N ARG A 5 52.03 -44.51 27.83
CA ARG A 5 52.30 -45.13 26.53
C ARG A 5 51.42 -44.44 25.48
N SER A 6 52.03 -44.03 24.37
CA SER A 6 51.34 -43.40 23.24
C SER A 6 50.25 -44.32 22.69
N HIS A 7 48.99 -43.88 22.75
CA HIS A 7 47.83 -44.56 22.18
C HIS A 7 47.76 -44.43 20.64
N PHE A 8 48.80 -43.92 20.00
CA PHE A 8 48.89 -43.70 18.54
C PHE A 8 49.79 -44.73 17.83
N ALA A 9 49.77 -46.00 18.24
CA ALA A 9 50.43 -47.06 17.48
C ALA A 9 49.39 -47.77 16.60
N LEU A 10 49.23 -47.28 15.36
CA LEU A 10 48.42 -47.96 14.34
C LEU A 10 49.03 -49.35 14.07
N SER A 11 48.20 -50.39 14.09
CA SER A 11 48.65 -51.73 13.72
C SER A 11 49.02 -51.77 12.24
N LYS A 12 49.89 -52.69 11.82
CA LYS A 12 50.26 -52.86 10.40
C LYS A 12 49.03 -53.04 9.50
N GLY A 13 47.98 -53.70 10.00
CA GLY A 13 46.70 -53.84 9.29
C GLY A 13 45.93 -52.53 9.15
N GLN A 14 45.92 -51.68 10.19
CA GLN A 14 45.28 -50.36 10.13
C GLN A 14 46.02 -49.39 9.19
N GLN A 15 47.36 -49.45 9.17
CA GLN A 15 48.18 -48.66 8.23
C GLN A 15 47.88 -49.03 6.78
N ASN A 16 47.79 -50.34 6.49
CA ASN A 16 47.41 -50.81 5.16
C ASN A 16 45.98 -50.40 4.79
N GLY A 17 45.04 -50.45 5.74
CA GLY A 17 43.67 -49.99 5.54
C GLY A 17 43.58 -48.51 5.19
N ILE A 18 44.34 -47.65 5.88
CA ILE A 18 44.43 -46.22 5.55
C ILE A 18 44.99 -46.02 4.15
N PHE A 19 46.02 -46.78 3.76
CA PHE A 19 46.62 -46.66 2.43
C PHE A 19 45.63 -47.01 1.31
N VAL A 20 44.84 -48.08 1.50
CA VAL A 20 43.76 -48.46 0.57
C VAL A 20 42.66 -47.39 0.52
N LEU A 21 42.28 -46.83 1.67
CA LEU A 21 41.26 -45.78 1.74
C LEU A 21 41.70 -44.51 1.01
N VAL A 22 42.97 -44.11 1.16
CA VAL A 22 43.54 -42.96 0.42
C VAL A 22 43.53 -43.23 -1.09
N LEU A 23 43.90 -44.43 -1.53
CA LEU A 23 43.84 -44.80 -2.94
C LEU A 23 42.40 -44.74 -3.50
N LEU A 24 41.41 -45.19 -2.73
CA LEU A 24 40.00 -45.10 -3.12
C LEU A 24 39.53 -43.65 -3.24
N ILE A 25 39.92 -42.78 -2.29
CA ILE A 25 39.57 -41.35 -2.33
C ILE A 25 40.18 -40.67 -3.56
N ILE A 26 41.46 -40.94 -3.85
CA ILE A 26 42.14 -40.39 -5.03
C ILE A 26 41.45 -40.88 -6.32
N GLY A 27 41.15 -42.18 -6.41
CA GLY A 27 40.43 -42.75 -7.54
C GLY A 27 39.06 -42.11 -7.75
N PHE A 28 38.32 -41.88 -6.66
CA PHE A 28 37.02 -41.20 -6.71
C PHE A 28 37.13 -39.74 -7.14
N GLN A 29 38.14 -39.01 -6.66
CA GLN A 29 38.39 -37.63 -7.08
C GLN A 29 38.73 -37.55 -8.58
N ILE A 30 39.56 -38.46 -9.10
CA ILE A 30 39.87 -38.54 -10.54
C ILE A 30 38.60 -38.86 -11.34
N PHE A 31 37.78 -39.80 -10.86
CA PHE A 31 36.50 -40.12 -11.49
C PHE A 31 35.57 -38.90 -11.57
N LEU A 32 35.46 -38.11 -10.50
CA LEU A 32 34.67 -36.88 -10.51
C LEU A 32 35.24 -35.84 -11.49
N PHE A 33 36.56 -35.67 -11.53
CA PHE A 33 37.21 -34.71 -12.40
C PHE A 33 37.04 -35.05 -13.90
N LEU A 34 37.08 -36.34 -14.26
CA LEU A 34 36.89 -36.78 -15.65
C LEU A 34 35.44 -36.71 -16.11
N ASN A 35 34.47 -36.99 -15.22
CA ASN A 35 33.04 -37.04 -15.60
C ASN A 35 32.31 -35.71 -15.43
N PHE A 36 32.85 -34.77 -14.63
CA PHE A 36 32.23 -33.47 -14.37
C PHE A 36 33.25 -32.35 -14.62
N PRO A 37 33.66 -32.09 -15.89
CA PRO A 37 34.45 -30.91 -16.20
C PRO A 37 33.67 -29.66 -15.79
N SER A 38 34.32 -28.72 -15.11
CA SER A 38 33.70 -27.45 -14.75
C SER A 38 33.11 -26.78 -15.99
N GLU A 39 31.80 -26.54 -15.98
CA GLU A 39 31.16 -25.68 -16.98
C GLU A 39 31.91 -24.35 -17.00
N ALA A 40 32.42 -23.97 -18.17
CA ALA A 40 33.04 -22.66 -18.33
C ALA A 40 32.02 -21.59 -17.93
N GLN A 41 32.41 -20.69 -17.01
CA GLN A 41 31.57 -19.56 -16.66
C GLN A 41 31.10 -18.86 -17.94
N PRO A 42 29.82 -18.49 -18.07
CA PRO A 42 29.35 -17.80 -19.26
C PRO A 42 30.16 -16.51 -19.42
N MET A 43 30.86 -16.38 -20.56
CA MET A 43 31.59 -15.16 -20.92
C MET A 43 30.63 -13.97 -20.79
N ILE A 44 30.91 -13.07 -19.86
CA ILE A 44 30.12 -11.86 -19.66
C ILE A 44 30.30 -10.97 -20.90
N ASP A 45 29.27 -10.89 -21.73
CA ASP A 45 29.21 -10.02 -22.92
C ASP A 45 29.25 -8.54 -22.48
N GLN A 46 30.44 -7.95 -22.47
CA GLN A 46 30.66 -6.55 -22.13
C GLN A 46 29.78 -5.59 -22.96
N SER A 47 29.41 -5.95 -24.18
CA SER A 47 28.55 -5.09 -25.01
C SER A 47 27.10 -5.04 -24.51
N ARG A 48 26.60 -6.09 -23.84
CA ARG A 48 25.30 -6.07 -23.16
C ARG A 48 25.34 -5.18 -21.93
N ILE A 49 26.44 -5.22 -21.17
CA ILE A 49 26.64 -4.36 -20.00
C ILE A 49 26.64 -2.90 -20.42
N ASP A 50 27.40 -2.53 -21.46
CA ASP A 50 27.46 -1.16 -21.96
C ASP A 50 26.09 -0.64 -22.45
N LYS A 51 25.30 -1.49 -23.12
CA LYS A 51 23.93 -1.15 -23.53
C LYS A 51 23.01 -0.95 -22.33
N PHE A 52 23.15 -1.78 -21.30
CA PHE A 52 22.36 -1.66 -20.07
C PHE A 52 22.74 -0.40 -19.29
N GLN A 53 24.03 -0.09 -19.21
CA GLN A 53 24.57 1.12 -18.59
C GLN A 53 24.01 2.37 -19.27
N LYS A 54 24.09 2.45 -20.61
CA LYS A 54 23.51 3.57 -21.39
C LYS A 54 22.00 3.70 -21.18
N LYS A 55 21.28 2.58 -21.04
CA LYS A 55 19.85 2.60 -20.73
C LYS A 55 19.58 3.16 -19.33
N LEU A 56 20.38 2.78 -18.33
CA LEU A 56 20.29 3.35 -16.97
C LEU A 56 20.60 4.84 -16.96
N ASP A 57 21.64 5.27 -17.67
CA ASP A 57 22.06 6.67 -17.73
C ASP A 57 20.97 7.55 -18.38
N SER A 58 20.34 7.07 -19.46
CA SER A 58 19.21 7.78 -20.10
C SER A 58 17.94 7.83 -19.23
N LEU A 59 17.68 6.81 -18.42
CA LEU A 59 16.56 6.82 -17.46
C LEU A 59 16.82 7.81 -16.32
N ASN A 60 18.05 7.87 -15.82
CA ASN A 60 18.45 8.79 -14.75
C ASN A 60 18.45 10.26 -15.20
N GLN A 61 18.85 10.56 -16.43
CA GLN A 61 18.72 11.94 -16.96
C GLN A 61 17.25 12.39 -17.04
N ASN A 62 16.31 11.47 -17.21
CA ASN A 62 14.87 11.77 -17.21
C ASN A 62 14.26 11.83 -15.80
N SER A 63 14.86 11.23 -14.78
CA SER A 63 14.39 11.33 -13.39
C SER A 63 14.74 12.67 -12.74
N ILE A 64 15.88 13.28 -13.12
CA ILE A 64 16.30 14.62 -12.65
C ILE A 64 15.31 15.72 -13.09
N LYS A 65 14.49 15.48 -14.12
CA LYS A 65 13.45 16.43 -14.58
C LYS A 65 12.12 16.33 -13.85
N ARG A 66 11.94 15.36 -12.95
CA ARG A 66 10.75 15.34 -12.08
C ARG A 66 11.00 16.39 -11.00
N LYS A 67 10.30 17.53 -11.07
CA LYS A 67 10.21 18.45 -9.92
C LYS A 67 9.82 17.60 -8.72
N ASP A 68 10.65 17.60 -7.68
CA ASP A 68 10.34 16.98 -6.39
C ASP A 68 9.15 17.71 -5.76
N THR A 69 7.95 17.36 -6.21
CA THR A 69 6.72 17.89 -5.64
C THR A 69 6.52 17.22 -4.30
N ILE A 70 6.75 17.98 -3.23
CA ILE A 70 6.41 17.55 -1.88
C ILE A 70 4.88 17.60 -1.78
N TYR A 71 4.23 16.45 -2.02
CA TYR A 71 2.79 16.30 -1.83
C TYR A 71 2.40 16.66 -0.39
N PRO A 72 1.18 17.19 -0.16
CA PRO A 72 0.73 17.48 1.19
C PRO A 72 0.71 16.23 2.08
N PHE A 73 1.13 16.34 3.34
CA PHE A 73 1.16 15.23 4.31
C PHE A 73 0.93 15.72 5.73
N ASN A 74 0.47 14.81 6.61
CA ASN A 74 0.36 15.11 8.04
C ASN A 74 1.69 14.84 8.74
N PRO A 75 2.33 15.86 9.36
CA PRO A 75 3.65 15.71 9.96
C PRO A 75 3.69 14.76 11.17
N ASN A 76 2.54 14.45 11.79
CA ASN A 76 2.46 13.47 12.88
C ASN A 76 2.71 12.02 12.43
N TYR A 77 2.69 11.75 11.12
CA TYR A 77 2.83 10.41 10.55
C TYR A 77 4.08 10.27 9.66
N ILE A 78 5.07 11.15 9.82
CA ILE A 78 6.35 11.04 9.11
C ILE A 78 7.08 9.79 9.61
N SER A 79 7.42 8.88 8.69
CA SER A 79 8.35 7.78 8.96
C SER A 79 9.79 8.28 9.01
N ASP A 80 10.67 7.48 9.62
CA ASP A 80 12.13 7.68 9.58
C ASP A 80 12.65 7.93 8.16
N PHE A 81 12.27 7.06 7.22
CA PHE A 81 12.62 7.18 5.82
C PHE A 81 12.11 8.48 5.19
N LYS A 82 10.86 8.87 5.49
CA LYS A 82 10.27 10.10 4.95
C LYS A 82 10.93 11.34 5.55
N GLY A 83 11.23 11.34 6.85
CA GLY A 83 11.95 12.42 7.52
C GLY A 83 13.33 12.63 6.92
N TYR A 84 14.06 11.54 6.66
CA TYR A 84 15.34 11.58 5.97
C TYR A 84 15.22 12.16 4.56
N GLN A 85 14.22 11.72 3.77
CA GLN A 85 13.98 12.25 2.42
C GLN A 85 13.63 13.75 2.43
N LEU A 86 12.98 14.24 3.48
CA LEU A 86 12.65 15.65 3.66
C LEU A 86 13.87 16.49 4.08
N GLY A 87 14.97 15.85 4.49
CA GLY A 87 16.22 16.52 4.88
C GLY A 87 16.39 16.69 6.40
N MET A 88 15.67 15.93 7.21
CA MET A 88 15.86 15.91 8.67
C MET A 88 17.08 15.07 9.06
N SER A 89 17.77 15.49 10.12
CA SER A 89 18.80 14.71 10.80
C SER A 89 18.21 13.55 11.60
N ILE A 90 19.05 12.59 11.95
CA ILE A 90 18.66 11.38 12.70
C ILE A 90 18.09 11.79 14.07
N GLU A 91 18.73 12.76 14.74
CA GLU A 91 18.31 13.24 16.06
C GLU A 91 16.94 13.95 16.01
N GLU A 92 16.65 14.71 14.94
CA GLU A 92 15.35 15.36 14.75
C GLU A 92 14.23 14.33 14.49
N ILE A 93 14.53 13.27 13.75
CA ILE A 93 13.63 12.14 13.49
C ILE A 93 13.36 11.37 14.78
N ASP A 94 14.39 11.09 15.58
CA ASP A 94 14.25 10.37 16.85
C ASP A 94 13.36 11.15 17.84
N ARG A 95 13.54 12.48 17.93
CA ARG A 95 12.67 13.34 18.75
C ARG A 95 11.22 13.27 18.29
N LEU A 96 10.98 13.29 16.98
CA LEU A 96 9.64 13.16 16.40
C LEU A 96 8.98 11.82 16.76
N LEU A 97 9.72 10.72 16.60
CA LEU A 97 9.22 9.37 16.88
C LEU A 97 8.96 9.17 18.38
N ALA A 98 9.83 9.68 19.24
CA ALA A 98 9.65 9.64 20.69
C ALA A 98 8.41 10.44 21.14
N TYR A 99 8.21 11.64 20.57
CA TYR A 99 7.02 12.45 20.85
C TYR A 99 5.74 11.72 20.44
N ARG A 100 5.73 11.10 19.26
CA ARG A 100 4.60 10.29 18.77
C ARG A 100 4.35 9.06 19.66
N ALA A 101 5.40 8.38 20.12
CA ALA A 101 5.29 7.23 21.02
C ALA A 101 4.67 7.61 22.38
N SER A 102 4.78 8.87 22.81
CA SER A 102 4.13 9.38 24.02
C SER A 102 2.61 9.58 23.89
N GLY A 103 2.02 9.31 22.70
CA GLY A 103 0.60 9.49 22.43
C GLY A 103 0.17 10.95 22.26
N LYS A 104 1.13 11.88 22.17
CA LYS A 104 0.90 13.31 21.97
C LYS A 104 0.96 13.66 20.50
N TRP A 105 0.22 14.71 20.13
CA TRP A 105 0.07 15.17 18.75
C TRP A 105 0.53 16.62 18.60
N MET A 106 1.01 16.95 17.40
CA MET A 106 1.41 18.30 17.01
C MET A 106 0.32 18.90 16.15
N ASN A 107 0.00 20.16 16.41
CA ASN A 107 -1.16 20.82 15.82
C ASN A 107 -0.77 21.97 14.88
N SER A 108 0.51 22.32 14.82
CA SER A 108 1.04 23.44 14.05
C SER A 108 2.45 23.18 13.54
N ALA A 109 2.89 23.96 12.54
CA ALA A 109 4.25 23.90 12.03
C ALA A 109 5.26 24.37 13.09
N GLU A 110 4.85 25.30 13.94
CA GLU A 110 5.62 25.82 15.07
C GLU A 110 5.82 24.73 16.15
N ASP A 111 4.78 23.95 16.46
CA ASP A 111 4.91 22.81 17.38
C ASP A 111 5.84 21.75 16.79
N PHE A 112 5.70 21.46 15.50
CA PHE A 112 6.59 20.56 14.78
C PHE A 112 8.04 20.99 14.93
N GLN A 113 8.32 22.27 14.72
CA GLN A 113 9.66 22.82 14.88
C GLN A 113 10.17 22.72 16.32
N LYS A 114 9.35 23.06 17.32
CA LYS A 114 9.75 23.00 18.74
C LYS A 114 10.11 21.59 19.19
N ILE A 115 9.38 20.59 18.70
CA ILE A 115 9.57 19.19 19.10
C ILE A 115 10.73 18.56 18.35
N THR A 116 10.75 18.72 17.02
CA THR A 116 11.76 18.10 16.19
C THR A 116 13.09 18.84 16.25
N GLY A 117 13.09 20.14 16.56
CA GLY A 117 14.27 21.00 16.60
C GLY A 117 14.81 21.40 15.23
N ILE A 118 14.00 21.24 14.16
CA ILE A 118 14.46 21.52 12.79
C ILE A 118 14.75 23.00 12.56
N SER A 119 15.71 23.28 11.67
CA SER A 119 16.06 24.65 11.30
C SER A 119 14.90 25.39 10.62
N ASP A 120 14.88 26.72 10.78
CA ASP A 120 13.89 27.59 10.12
C ASP A 120 13.89 27.40 8.59
N SER A 121 15.07 27.25 7.99
CA SER A 121 15.23 27.04 6.55
C SER A 121 14.56 25.75 6.09
N LEU A 122 14.75 24.66 6.84
CA LEU A 122 14.12 23.38 6.54
C LEU A 122 12.60 23.46 6.74
N LEU A 123 12.15 24.08 7.83
CA LEU A 123 10.73 24.25 8.12
C LEU A 123 10.03 25.03 7.00
N LEU A 124 10.60 26.13 6.53
CA LEU A 124 10.04 26.94 5.42
C LEU A 124 9.88 26.13 4.13
N LYS A 125 10.74 25.13 3.90
CA LYS A 125 10.68 24.29 2.71
C LYS A 125 9.56 23.24 2.78
N ILE A 126 9.31 22.69 3.97
CA ILE A 126 8.40 21.53 4.14
C ILE A 126 7.02 21.91 4.70
N SER A 127 6.93 23.02 5.46
CA SER A 127 5.69 23.46 6.11
C SER A 127 4.54 23.80 5.14
N PRO A 128 4.76 24.28 3.90
CA PRO A 128 3.67 24.49 2.94
C PRO A 128 2.90 23.21 2.60
N SER A 129 3.56 22.05 2.75
CA SER A 129 2.98 20.73 2.52
C SER A 129 2.38 20.12 3.79
N PHE A 130 2.47 20.75 4.96
CA PHE A 130 1.85 20.22 6.17
C PHE A 130 0.32 20.29 6.09
N ARG A 131 -0.35 19.22 6.51
CA ARG A 131 -1.80 19.14 6.65
C ARG A 131 -2.14 18.61 8.03
N PHE A 132 -2.71 19.48 8.86
CA PHE A 132 -3.21 19.13 10.19
C PHE A 132 -4.74 18.91 10.14
N PRO A 133 -5.28 18.02 11.00
CA PRO A 133 -6.73 17.79 11.07
C PRO A 133 -7.53 19.07 11.34
N GLU A 134 -8.77 19.15 10.85
CA GLU A 134 -9.58 20.38 10.95
C GLU A 134 -9.86 20.83 12.39
N TRP A 135 -9.92 19.89 13.34
CA TRP A 135 -10.11 20.22 14.77
C TRP A 135 -8.93 21.01 15.37
N THR A 136 -7.75 20.98 14.75
CA THR A 136 -6.57 21.75 15.19
C THR A 136 -6.52 23.15 14.59
N GLN A 137 -7.12 23.36 13.41
CA GLN A 137 -7.07 24.64 12.69
C GLN A 137 -7.97 25.71 13.31
N LYS A 138 -8.95 25.32 14.14
CA LYS A 138 -9.82 26.24 14.89
C LYS A 138 -9.10 27.04 15.99
N LEU A 139 -7.88 26.68 16.38
CA LEU A 139 -7.15 27.31 17.49
C LEU A 139 -6.18 28.43 17.06
N ASN A 140 -5.76 28.48 15.78
CA ASN A 140 -4.73 29.40 15.30
C ASN A 140 -5.23 30.49 14.33
N SER A 141 -6.54 30.65 14.14
CA SER A 141 -7.09 31.71 13.27
C SER A 141 -7.23 33.09 13.93
N VAL A 142 -6.76 33.27 15.18
CA VAL A 142 -6.73 34.57 15.86
C VAL A 142 -5.44 35.32 15.50
N LYS A 143 -5.30 35.78 14.26
CA LYS A 143 -4.55 36.99 13.85
C LYS A 143 -4.35 37.04 12.32
N ILE A 144 -5.43 37.19 11.55
CA ILE A 144 -5.40 38.10 10.39
C ILE A 144 -6.78 38.76 10.33
N GLN A 145 -6.80 40.05 10.60
CA GLN A 145 -7.97 40.89 10.49
C GLN A 145 -8.17 41.24 9.02
N SER A 146 -9.10 40.57 8.35
CA SER A 146 -9.68 41.05 7.10
C SER A 146 -11.08 40.47 6.95
N THR A 147 -12.06 41.33 7.22
CA THR A 147 -13.41 41.38 6.63
C THR A 147 -13.82 40.18 5.77
N THR A 148 -14.81 39.41 6.22
CA THR A 148 -16.19 39.33 5.66
C THR A 148 -16.84 38.00 6.05
N SER A 149 -18.13 38.07 6.40
CA SER A 149 -19.13 37.00 6.56
C SER A 149 -18.97 35.98 7.69
N ALA A 150 -20.05 35.85 8.47
CA ALA A 150 -20.30 34.81 9.46
C ALA A 150 -19.94 33.40 8.93
N PRO A 151 -19.54 32.45 9.80
CA PRO A 151 -19.27 31.09 9.36
C PRO A 151 -20.58 30.54 8.79
N ALA A 152 -20.60 30.31 7.48
CA ALA A 152 -21.67 29.56 6.85
C ALA A 152 -21.75 28.21 7.57
N GLU A 153 -22.92 27.91 8.12
CA GLU A 153 -23.26 26.55 8.54
C GLU A 153 -22.88 25.63 7.38
N ILE A 154 -21.89 24.76 7.59
CA ILE A 154 -21.53 23.76 6.59
C ILE A 154 -22.71 22.81 6.56
N ASN A 155 -23.62 23.06 5.63
CA ASN A 155 -24.81 22.25 5.42
C ASN A 155 -24.34 20.96 4.76
N ILE A 156 -24.01 19.96 5.57
CA ILE A 156 -23.58 18.64 5.11
C ILE A 156 -24.81 17.97 4.49
N LEU A 157 -24.76 17.73 3.19
CA LEU A 157 -25.86 17.11 2.45
C LEU A 157 -25.66 15.60 2.37
N ASP A 158 -26.77 14.87 2.26
CA ASP A 158 -26.75 13.43 2.09
C ASP A 158 -26.37 13.05 0.65
N LEU A 159 -25.23 12.37 0.47
CA LEU A 159 -24.74 11.93 -0.85
C LEU A 159 -25.75 11.03 -1.58
N ASN A 160 -26.57 10.29 -0.84
CA ASN A 160 -27.60 9.44 -1.44
C ASN A 160 -28.82 10.19 -1.96
N SER A 161 -29.03 11.43 -1.49
CA SER A 161 -30.23 12.22 -1.80
C SER A 161 -29.96 13.43 -2.71
N VAL A 162 -28.70 13.81 -2.89
CA VAL A 162 -28.31 15.00 -3.67
C VAL A 162 -28.53 14.85 -5.17
N ASN A 163 -28.76 15.98 -5.84
CA ASN A 163 -28.91 16.09 -7.28
C ASN A 163 -27.59 16.53 -7.97
N ALA A 164 -27.61 16.68 -9.29
CA ALA A 164 -26.42 16.99 -10.07
C ALA A 164 -25.89 18.41 -9.82
N GLU A 165 -26.78 19.36 -9.52
CA GLU A 165 -26.41 20.74 -9.20
C GLU A 165 -25.74 20.84 -7.84
N ASP A 166 -26.25 20.10 -6.85
CA ASP A 166 -25.65 20.05 -5.51
C ASP A 166 -24.21 19.56 -5.58
N LEU A 167 -23.91 18.56 -6.42
CA LEU A 167 -22.55 18.04 -6.60
C LEU A 167 -21.59 19.01 -7.29
N LYS A 168 -22.08 19.92 -8.14
CA LYS A 168 -21.24 20.89 -8.86
C LYS A 168 -20.63 21.96 -7.94
N VAL A 169 -21.13 22.11 -6.72
CA VAL A 169 -20.52 23.01 -5.71
C VAL A 169 -19.15 22.53 -5.25
N VAL A 170 -18.79 21.28 -5.56
CA VAL A 170 -17.45 20.74 -5.34
C VAL A 170 -16.57 21.14 -6.50
N ASN A 171 -15.51 21.90 -6.21
CA ASN A 171 -14.49 22.20 -7.22
C ASN A 171 -13.96 20.88 -7.81
N GLY A 172 -13.84 20.81 -9.13
CA GLY A 172 -13.44 19.60 -9.85
C GLY A 172 -14.61 18.69 -10.26
N ILE A 173 -15.85 19.00 -9.88
CA ILE A 173 -17.06 18.31 -10.38
C ILE A 173 -17.82 19.24 -11.32
N GLY A 174 -17.71 18.97 -12.62
CA GLY A 174 -18.55 19.60 -13.64
C GLY A 174 -19.75 18.71 -14.00
N GLU A 175 -20.52 19.15 -15.00
CA GLU A 175 -21.71 18.44 -15.52
C GLU A 175 -21.47 16.94 -15.74
N VAL A 176 -20.36 16.58 -16.40
CA VAL A 176 -20.09 15.19 -16.74
C VAL A 176 -19.87 14.33 -15.49
N LEU A 177 -19.16 14.86 -14.49
CA LEU A 177 -18.80 14.10 -13.29
C LEU A 177 -19.98 14.01 -12.33
N SER A 178 -20.78 15.06 -12.17
CA SER A 178 -21.98 15.01 -11.32
C SER A 178 -22.98 13.97 -11.83
N GLN A 179 -23.22 13.93 -13.14
CA GLN A 179 -24.08 12.92 -13.77
C GLN A 179 -23.52 11.50 -13.61
N ARG A 180 -22.20 11.32 -13.71
CA ARG A 180 -21.56 10.01 -13.48
C ARG A 180 -21.70 9.54 -12.04
N ILE A 181 -21.56 10.43 -11.07
CA ILE A 181 -21.74 10.09 -9.64
C ILE A 181 -23.18 9.61 -9.41
N ILE A 182 -24.18 10.33 -9.92
CA ILE A 182 -25.59 9.95 -9.78
C ILE A 182 -25.89 8.64 -10.50
N LYS A 183 -25.39 8.48 -11.74
CA LYS A 183 -25.56 7.24 -12.50
C LYS A 183 -24.95 6.05 -11.77
N TYR A 184 -23.76 6.23 -11.22
CA TYR A 184 -23.08 5.20 -10.44
C TYR A 184 -23.86 4.87 -9.15
N ARG A 185 -24.25 5.88 -8.37
CA ARG A 185 -25.10 5.73 -7.18
C ARG A 185 -26.32 4.88 -7.49
N ASN A 186 -27.06 5.23 -8.53
CA ASN A 186 -28.28 4.52 -8.91
C ASN A 186 -27.99 3.08 -9.36
N SER A 187 -26.86 2.83 -10.01
CA SER A 187 -26.48 1.48 -10.48
C SER A 187 -26.15 0.50 -9.35
N ILE A 188 -25.73 1.00 -8.18
CA ILE A 188 -25.38 0.17 -7.01
C ILE A 188 -26.46 0.20 -5.93
N GLY A 189 -27.62 0.82 -6.20
CA GLY A 189 -28.72 0.96 -5.24
C GLY A 189 -28.49 2.01 -4.15
N GLY A 190 -27.49 2.88 -4.32
CA GLY A 190 -27.05 3.88 -3.34
C GLY A 190 -25.70 3.53 -2.72
N PHE A 191 -25.02 4.56 -2.21
CA PHE A 191 -23.75 4.42 -1.52
C PHE A 191 -23.96 3.91 -0.09
N LEU A 192 -23.25 2.85 0.28
CA LEU A 192 -23.12 2.34 1.65
C LEU A 192 -21.88 2.89 2.36
N SER A 193 -20.87 3.28 1.59
CA SER A 193 -19.63 3.89 2.09
C SER A 193 -19.02 4.84 1.06
N LEU A 194 -18.40 5.93 1.53
CA LEU A 194 -17.73 6.91 0.67
C LEU A 194 -16.58 6.29 -0.14
N ILE A 195 -16.02 5.16 0.29
CA ILE A 195 -14.99 4.46 -0.47
C ILE A 195 -15.50 4.06 -1.87
N GLN A 196 -16.80 3.83 -2.05
CA GLN A 196 -17.41 3.53 -3.34
C GLN A 196 -17.29 4.67 -4.36
N LEU A 197 -17.06 5.92 -3.93
CA LEU A 197 -16.78 7.03 -4.84
C LEU A 197 -15.52 6.81 -5.69
N LYS A 198 -14.54 6.03 -5.20
CA LYS A 198 -13.32 5.75 -5.99
C LYS A 198 -13.59 4.84 -7.20
N ASP A 199 -14.77 4.22 -7.30
CA ASP A 199 -15.18 3.42 -8.45
C ASP A 199 -15.87 4.25 -9.53
N VAL A 200 -16.17 5.52 -9.25
CA VAL A 200 -16.78 6.42 -10.23
C VAL A 200 -15.73 6.84 -11.27
N TYR A 201 -15.98 6.50 -12.52
CA TYR A 201 -15.03 6.76 -13.60
C TYR A 201 -14.72 8.25 -13.80
N GLY A 202 -13.44 8.60 -13.65
CA GLY A 202 -12.92 9.95 -13.86
C GLY A 202 -12.93 10.83 -12.62
N LEU A 203 -13.31 10.30 -11.44
CA LEU A 203 -13.05 10.99 -10.17
C LEU A 203 -11.60 10.79 -9.77
N THR A 204 -10.89 11.89 -9.53
CA THR A 204 -9.55 11.83 -8.93
C THR A 204 -9.66 11.72 -7.41
N PRO A 205 -8.64 11.17 -6.71
CA PRO A 205 -8.66 11.07 -5.24
C PRO A 205 -8.91 12.42 -4.55
N GLU A 206 -8.37 13.52 -5.08
CA GLU A 206 -8.53 14.87 -4.54
C GLU A 206 -9.96 15.40 -4.71
N VAL A 207 -10.68 14.95 -5.74
CA VAL A 207 -12.11 15.25 -5.88
C VAL A 207 -12.91 14.47 -4.85
N VAL A 208 -12.58 13.20 -4.61
CA VAL A 208 -13.24 12.37 -3.59
C VAL A 208 -13.08 12.99 -2.20
N GLU A 209 -11.89 13.45 -1.84
CA GLU A 209 -11.65 14.14 -0.56
C GLU A 209 -12.50 15.42 -0.42
N ARG A 210 -12.68 16.18 -1.50
CA ARG A 210 -13.54 17.37 -1.47
C ARG A 210 -15.03 17.05 -1.39
N ILE A 211 -15.45 15.88 -1.88
CA ILE A 211 -16.81 15.37 -1.67
C ILE A 211 -17.00 15.02 -0.19
N ASP A 212 -16.04 14.30 0.41
CA ASP A 212 -16.05 13.88 1.83
C ASP A 212 -16.17 15.09 2.80
N GLN A 213 -15.64 16.25 2.42
CA GLN A 213 -15.77 17.49 3.21
C GLN A 213 -17.16 18.14 3.17
N LYS A 214 -18.01 17.80 2.19
CA LYS A 214 -19.28 18.48 1.91
C LYS A 214 -20.50 17.57 2.00
N PHE A 215 -20.29 16.27 1.88
CA PHE A 215 -21.35 15.27 1.83
C PHE A 215 -21.05 14.12 2.79
N ASP A 216 -22.10 13.60 3.41
CA ASP A 216 -22.03 12.40 4.24
C ASP A 216 -23.17 11.43 3.85
N LEU A 217 -23.14 10.20 4.38
CA LEU A 217 -24.17 9.18 4.17
C LEU A 217 -25.17 9.22 5.32
N LEU A 218 -26.06 10.21 5.28
CA LEU A 218 -27.10 10.39 6.31
C LEU A 218 -28.23 9.37 6.16
N SER A 219 -28.53 8.97 4.92
CA SER A 219 -29.39 7.83 4.63
C SER A 219 -28.58 6.66 4.11
N ARG A 220 -28.90 5.46 4.57
CA ARG A 220 -28.31 4.21 4.08
C ARG A 220 -29.36 3.40 3.35
N PRO A 221 -29.06 2.90 2.14
CA PRO A 221 -29.88 1.90 1.47
C PRO A 221 -30.11 0.68 2.36
N ASP A 222 -31.32 0.11 2.30
CA ASP A 222 -31.63 -1.15 2.97
C ASP A 222 -30.95 -2.29 2.21
N VAL A 223 -29.80 -2.74 2.73
CA VAL A 223 -28.99 -3.81 2.13
C VAL A 223 -28.82 -4.91 3.15
N THR A 224 -29.32 -6.09 2.81
CA THR A 224 -29.08 -7.30 3.59
C THR A 224 -27.73 -7.90 3.19
N ILE A 225 -26.81 -7.99 4.15
CA ILE A 225 -25.52 -8.67 3.94
C ILE A 225 -25.80 -10.16 3.72
N LYS A 226 -25.32 -10.71 2.60
CA LYS A 226 -25.52 -12.12 2.25
C LYS A 226 -24.28 -12.95 2.57
N ASN A 227 -24.49 -14.18 3.05
CA ASN A 227 -23.39 -15.11 3.29
C ASN A 227 -22.92 -15.75 1.97
N LEU A 228 -21.64 -15.58 1.64
CA LEU A 228 -21.01 -16.08 0.42
C LEU A 228 -21.02 -17.61 0.30
N ASN A 229 -21.02 -18.31 1.43
CA ASN A 229 -21.10 -19.77 1.46
C ASN A 229 -22.52 -20.29 1.19
N LEU A 230 -23.55 -19.47 1.38
CA LEU A 230 -24.96 -19.85 1.25
C LEU A 230 -25.66 -19.28 0.01
N ILE A 231 -25.17 -18.15 -0.52
CA ILE A 231 -25.79 -17.47 -1.67
C ILE A 231 -25.77 -18.35 -2.94
N ASN A 232 -26.81 -18.26 -3.76
CA ASN A 232 -26.84 -18.94 -5.06
C ASN A 232 -26.20 -18.07 -6.16
N GLU A 233 -26.00 -18.65 -7.36
CA GLU A 233 -25.33 -17.97 -8.48
C GLU A 233 -26.10 -16.76 -8.99
N GLU A 234 -27.43 -16.87 -9.10
CA GLU A 234 -28.31 -15.82 -9.62
C GLU A 234 -28.31 -14.61 -8.69
N GLU A 235 -28.51 -14.83 -7.39
CA GLU A 235 -28.48 -13.78 -6.38
C GLU A 235 -27.10 -13.13 -6.26
N LEU A 236 -26.02 -13.90 -6.40
CA LEU A 236 -24.67 -13.35 -6.37
C LEU A 236 -24.40 -12.46 -7.59
N ALA A 237 -24.95 -12.79 -8.75
CA ALA A 237 -24.81 -11.99 -9.97
C ALA A 237 -25.57 -10.65 -9.91
N GLU A 238 -26.57 -10.53 -9.02
CA GLU A 238 -27.31 -9.29 -8.77
C GLU A 238 -26.59 -8.33 -7.81
N ILE A 239 -25.62 -8.83 -7.03
CA ILE A 239 -24.86 -7.99 -6.10
C ILE A 239 -23.92 -7.06 -6.90
N PRO A 240 -23.77 -5.78 -6.48
CA PRO A 240 -22.79 -4.88 -7.08
C PRO A 240 -21.40 -5.52 -7.20
N TYR A 241 -20.68 -5.18 -8.27
CA TYR A 241 -19.34 -5.72 -8.61
C TYR A 241 -19.31 -7.15 -9.16
N PHE A 242 -20.44 -7.85 -9.20
CA PHE A 242 -20.54 -9.18 -9.78
C PHE A 242 -21.27 -9.15 -11.13
N ASN A 243 -20.94 -10.14 -11.96
CA ASN A 243 -21.69 -10.48 -13.15
C ASN A 243 -21.83 -12.01 -13.18
N SER A 244 -22.69 -12.54 -14.05
CA SER A 244 -22.98 -13.98 -14.12
C SER A 244 -21.71 -14.83 -14.27
N LYS A 245 -20.69 -14.35 -14.99
CA LYS A 245 -19.42 -15.08 -15.16
C LYS A 245 -18.66 -15.19 -13.84
N ILE A 246 -18.46 -14.07 -13.14
CA ILE A 246 -17.73 -14.03 -11.86
C ILE A 246 -18.51 -14.84 -10.81
N ALA A 247 -19.83 -14.68 -10.74
CA ALA A 247 -20.68 -15.43 -9.82
C ALA A 247 -20.50 -16.95 -10.03
N LYS A 248 -20.57 -17.42 -11.28
CA LYS A 248 -20.35 -18.83 -11.62
C LYS A 248 -18.98 -19.34 -11.18
N GLU A 249 -17.92 -18.57 -11.41
CA GLU A 249 -16.56 -18.94 -11.01
C GLU A 249 -16.44 -19.05 -9.49
N ILE A 250 -17.04 -18.14 -8.72
CA ILE A 250 -17.06 -18.18 -7.26
C ILE A 250 -17.82 -19.40 -6.74
N ILE A 251 -19.01 -19.68 -7.27
CA ILE A 251 -19.80 -20.85 -6.85
C ILE A 251 -19.08 -22.15 -7.21
N THR A 252 -18.36 -22.19 -8.34
CA THR A 252 -17.53 -23.33 -8.74
C THR A 252 -16.36 -23.52 -7.78
N TYR A 253 -15.64 -22.44 -7.46
CA TYR A 253 -14.55 -22.45 -6.47
C TYR A 253 -15.06 -22.95 -5.11
N ARG A 254 -16.17 -22.38 -4.62
CA ARG A 254 -16.81 -22.80 -3.35
C ARG A 254 -17.12 -24.29 -3.33
N LYS A 255 -17.67 -24.84 -4.42
CA LYS A 255 -17.98 -26.29 -4.51
C LYS A 255 -16.73 -27.16 -4.50
N LEU A 256 -15.66 -26.73 -5.16
CA LEU A 256 -14.40 -27.48 -5.25
C LEU A 256 -13.63 -27.50 -3.92
N HIS A 257 -13.74 -26.43 -3.14
CA HIS A 257 -13.00 -26.21 -1.90
C HIS A 257 -13.84 -26.40 -0.63
N GLU A 258 -15.08 -26.92 -0.76
CA GLU A 258 -16.03 -27.15 0.34
C GLU A 258 -16.38 -25.89 1.15
N GLY A 259 -16.24 -24.72 0.54
CA GLY A 259 -16.45 -23.43 1.18
C GLY A 259 -15.42 -22.39 0.76
N ILE A 260 -15.60 -21.18 1.30
CA ILE A 260 -14.65 -20.08 1.21
C ILE A 260 -14.43 -19.62 2.65
N SER A 261 -13.18 -19.61 3.12
CA SER A 261 -12.86 -19.24 4.51
C SER A 261 -12.43 -17.77 4.65
N SER A 262 -12.04 -17.13 3.55
CA SER A 262 -11.57 -15.74 3.56
C SER A 262 -11.79 -15.06 2.20
N PHE A 263 -11.93 -13.74 2.19
CA PHE A 263 -12.07 -12.99 0.93
C PHE A 263 -10.78 -13.00 0.11
N GLU A 264 -9.64 -13.22 0.77
CA GLU A 264 -8.32 -13.34 0.17
C GLU A 264 -8.23 -14.55 -0.77
N GLU A 265 -8.99 -15.62 -0.50
CA GLU A 265 -9.06 -16.78 -1.39
C GLU A 265 -9.69 -16.48 -2.75
N LEU A 266 -10.57 -15.47 -2.82
CA LEU A 266 -11.18 -15.05 -4.08
C LEU A 266 -10.15 -14.48 -5.06
N ALA A 267 -8.97 -14.07 -4.58
CA ALA A 267 -7.86 -13.68 -5.45
C ALA A 267 -7.35 -14.82 -6.36
N LYS A 268 -7.64 -16.09 -6.02
CA LYS A 268 -7.30 -17.25 -6.85
C LYS A 268 -8.21 -17.37 -8.08
N ILE A 269 -9.32 -16.64 -8.11
CA ILE A 269 -10.27 -16.61 -9.22
C ILE A 269 -9.83 -15.49 -10.17
N ASN A 270 -9.35 -15.86 -11.36
CA ASN A 270 -8.75 -14.91 -12.30
C ASN A 270 -9.67 -13.73 -12.69
N ALA A 271 -11.00 -13.91 -12.70
CA ALA A 271 -11.95 -12.86 -13.05
C ALA A 271 -12.39 -11.98 -11.86
N PHE A 272 -11.93 -12.26 -10.63
CA PHE A 272 -12.39 -11.56 -9.44
C PHE A 272 -11.75 -10.15 -9.30
N PRO A 273 -12.54 -9.08 -9.10
CA PRO A 273 -12.04 -7.72 -8.96
C PRO A 273 -11.46 -7.48 -7.55
N TYR A 274 -10.25 -8.00 -7.33
CA TYR A 274 -9.59 -7.94 -6.02
C TYR A 274 -9.37 -6.51 -5.50
N ASP A 275 -9.15 -5.55 -6.40
CA ASP A 275 -9.03 -4.11 -6.09
C ASP A 275 -10.29 -3.51 -5.46
N LYS A 276 -11.43 -4.23 -5.50
CA LYS A 276 -12.72 -3.80 -4.97
C LYS A 276 -13.16 -4.59 -3.74
N ILE A 277 -12.28 -5.40 -3.15
CA ILE A 277 -12.57 -6.24 -1.98
C ILE A 277 -13.23 -5.45 -0.83
N ASP A 278 -12.75 -4.23 -0.54
CA ASP A 278 -13.29 -3.37 0.53
C ASP A 278 -14.73 -2.93 0.26
N ARG A 279 -15.14 -2.85 -1.02
CA ARG A 279 -16.53 -2.54 -1.38
C ARG A 279 -17.40 -3.77 -1.40
N ILE A 280 -16.86 -4.89 -1.86
CA ILE A 280 -17.57 -6.17 -1.88
C ILE A 280 -17.96 -6.59 -0.46
N LYS A 281 -17.08 -6.35 0.53
CA LYS A 281 -17.34 -6.56 1.96
C LYS A 281 -18.52 -5.75 2.52
N LEU A 282 -19.04 -4.76 1.79
CA LEU A 282 -20.26 -4.03 2.18
C LEU A 282 -21.54 -4.82 1.90
N TYR A 283 -21.48 -5.84 1.04
CA TYR A 283 -22.64 -6.61 0.59
C TYR A 283 -22.58 -8.10 0.98
N LEU A 284 -21.37 -8.60 1.25
CA LEU A 284 -21.13 -10.02 1.51
C LEU A 284 -20.42 -10.24 2.83
N ALA A 285 -20.75 -11.35 3.49
CA ALA A 285 -20.04 -11.89 4.63
C ALA A 285 -19.59 -13.33 4.35
N ILE A 286 -18.59 -13.78 5.10
CA ILE A 286 -18.15 -15.17 5.13
C ILE A 286 -18.37 -15.63 6.58
N GLU A 287 -19.19 -16.67 6.74
CA GLU A 287 -19.42 -17.36 8.02
C GLU A 287 -19.17 -18.86 7.82
#